data_AF-A0A0P6XHV7-F1
#
_entry.id   AF-A0A0P6XHV7-F1
#
_cell.length_a   1.000
_cell.length_b   1.000
_cell.length_c   1.000
_cell.angle_alpha   90.00
_cell.angle_beta   90.00
_cell.angle_gamma   90.00
#
_symmetry.space_group_name_H-M   'P 1'
#
loop_
_entity.id
_entity.type
_entity.pdbx_description
1 polymer ?
#
loop_
_entity_poly.entity_id
_entity_poly.type
_entity_poly.pdbx_seq_one_letter_code
_entity_poly.pdbx_strand_id
1 'polypeptide(L)'
;MSDSIQFSRNYSDKSTEQGFQFEFFCDRCSNGFRTSFRPYAIGKISSALGTASSLFGGVFSTAANASESVRSANWERAHDEAFVEAAKELRPQFMQCPRCSAWVCREKCWNTKKGLCKGCAPDLGVEMSAAQSSRSVEEVWAHAAMAEEDKKLGEENWRETIRASCPQCGAPQATNAKFCPECGAKLKSSEFCTGCGAKLVPGAKFCAECGQKAG
;
A
#
# COMPACT_ATOMS: atom_id res chain seq x y z
N MET A 1 40.46 10.25 -3.29
CA MET A 1 39.42 11.27 -3.05
C MET A 1 38.10 10.54 -3.23
N SER A 2 37.33 10.35 -2.16
CA SER A 2 36.03 9.68 -2.24
C SER A 2 35.08 10.58 -3.04
N ASP A 3 34.67 10.12 -4.22
CA ASP A 3 33.67 10.82 -5.02
C ASP A 3 32.36 10.88 -4.21
N SER A 4 32.04 12.05 -3.67
CA SER A 4 30.78 12.24 -2.94
C SER A 4 29.63 12.16 -3.93
N ILE A 5 28.80 11.13 -3.80
CA ILE A 5 27.58 11.00 -4.60
C ILE A 5 26.50 11.84 -3.95
N GLN A 6 25.99 12.81 -4.70
CA GLN A 6 24.80 13.54 -4.30
C GLN A 6 23.58 12.67 -4.63
N PHE A 7 22.97 12.09 -3.61
CA PHE A 7 21.68 11.40 -3.73
C PHE A 7 20.72 11.91 -2.66
N SER A 8 19.43 12.01 -2.99
CA SER A 8 18.40 12.29 -1.99
C SER A 8 17.97 10.98 -1.32
N ARG A 9 17.05 11.07 -0.34
CA ARG A 9 16.40 9.94 0.34
C ARG A 9 15.64 8.96 -0.58
N ASN A 10 15.75 9.10 -1.89
CA ASN A 10 14.91 8.46 -2.89
C ASN A 10 15.49 7.12 -3.39
N TYR A 11 16.04 6.30 -2.50
CA TYR A 11 16.52 4.96 -2.88
C TYR A 11 16.16 3.91 -1.82
N SER A 12 16.04 2.65 -2.26
CA SER A 12 15.96 1.48 -1.40
C SER A 12 17.13 0.57 -1.70
N ASP A 13 17.81 0.15 -0.65
CA ASP A 13 18.79 -0.90 -0.73
C ASP A 13 18.10 -2.27 -0.73
N LYS A 14 18.42 -3.12 -1.71
CA LYS A 14 17.97 -4.51 -1.84
C LYS A 14 19.15 -5.48 -1.82
N SER A 15 20.30 -5.03 -1.33
CA SER A 15 21.50 -5.81 -1.20
C SER A 15 21.32 -6.95 -0.21
N THR A 16 22.00 -8.05 -0.49
CA THR A 16 22.03 -9.27 0.32
C THR A 16 23.48 -9.67 0.55
N GLU A 17 23.70 -10.70 1.36
CA GLU A 17 25.04 -11.28 1.50
C GLU A 17 25.62 -11.83 0.18
N GLN A 18 24.77 -12.10 -0.81
CA GLN A 18 25.15 -12.69 -2.09
C GLN A 18 25.45 -11.66 -3.18
N GLY A 19 25.14 -10.38 -2.96
CA GLY A 19 25.28 -9.34 -3.97
C GLY A 19 24.48 -8.09 -3.69
N PHE A 20 24.74 -7.07 -4.50
CA PHE A 20 24.22 -5.73 -4.34
C PHE A 20 23.17 -5.40 -5.41
N GLN A 21 22.09 -4.76 -4.99
CA GLN A 21 21.05 -4.26 -5.88
C GLN A 21 20.37 -3.06 -5.24
N PHE A 22 20.10 -2.04 -6.06
CA PHE A 22 19.56 -0.78 -5.59
C PHE A 22 18.35 -0.37 -6.42
N GLU A 23 17.39 0.29 -5.78
CA GLU A 23 16.22 0.88 -6.43
C GLU A 23 16.22 2.38 -6.18
N PHE A 24 16.00 3.18 -7.21
CA PHE A 24 15.93 4.64 -7.11
C PHE A 24 14.56 5.13 -7.55
N PHE A 25 13.98 6.09 -6.84
CA PHE A 25 12.60 6.54 -7.01
C PHE A 25 12.52 8.01 -7.44
N CYS A 26 11.53 8.35 -8.25
CA CYS A 26 11.21 9.73 -8.59
C CYS A 26 10.46 10.41 -7.44
N ASP A 27 10.95 11.56 -6.97
CA ASP A 27 10.31 12.33 -5.88
C ASP A 27 8.90 12.85 -6.24
N ARG A 28 8.53 12.87 -7.53
CA ARG A 28 7.21 13.34 -8.00
C ARG A 28 6.20 12.23 -8.26
N CYS A 29 6.58 11.18 -8.98
CA CYS A 29 5.65 10.13 -9.39
C CYS A 29 5.85 8.79 -8.68
N SER A 30 6.85 8.69 -7.81
CA SER A 30 7.22 7.46 -7.09
C SER A 30 7.59 6.28 -8.00
N ASN A 31 7.71 6.47 -9.32
CA ASN A 31 8.24 5.43 -10.20
C ASN A 31 9.68 5.12 -9.82
N GLY A 32 9.97 3.83 -9.70
CA GLY A 32 11.29 3.31 -9.38
C GLY A 32 12.01 2.75 -10.61
N PHE A 33 13.34 2.88 -10.63
CA PHE A 33 14.22 2.13 -11.51
C PHE A 33 15.14 1.26 -10.67
N ARG A 34 15.32 0.00 -11.09
CA ARG A 34 16.11 -1.00 -10.39
C ARG A 34 17.39 -1.26 -11.17
N THR A 35 18.52 -1.31 -10.49
CA THR A 35 19.80 -1.67 -11.11
C THR A 35 19.96 -3.17 -11.28
N SER A 36 20.84 -3.54 -12.21
CA SER A 36 21.22 -4.94 -12.42
C SER A 36 21.86 -5.51 -11.15
N PHE A 37 21.50 -6.74 -10.78
CA PHE A 37 22.07 -7.41 -9.60
C PHE A 37 23.58 -7.66 -9.81
N ARG A 38 24.40 -7.18 -8.87
CA ARG A 38 25.85 -7.38 -8.88
C ARG A 38 26.22 -8.46 -7.88
N PRO A 39 26.62 -9.67 -8.31
CA PRO A 39 26.98 -10.73 -7.38
C PRO A 39 28.24 -10.34 -6.59
N TYR A 40 28.18 -10.51 -5.27
CA TYR A 40 29.30 -10.27 -4.37
C TYR A 40 29.82 -11.62 -3.87
N ALA A 41 31.00 -11.99 -4.35
CA ALA A 41 31.59 -13.31 -4.11
C ALA A 41 32.64 -13.26 -2.98
N ILE A 42 32.30 -12.72 -1.80
CA ILE A 42 33.17 -12.88 -0.63
C ILE A 42 32.68 -14.08 0.18
N GLY A 43 33.39 -15.19 0.03
CA GLY A 43 33.20 -16.38 0.87
C GLY A 43 32.81 -17.67 0.15
N LYS A 44 32.64 -17.69 -1.18
CA LYS A 44 32.47 -18.95 -1.95
C LYS A 44 33.78 -19.76 -2.12
N ILE A 45 34.74 -19.56 -1.22
CA ILE A 45 35.95 -20.39 -1.10
C ILE A 45 35.91 -21.29 0.15
N SER A 46 35.02 -21.07 1.13
CA SER A 46 34.96 -21.97 2.29
C SER A 46 34.23 -23.29 2.01
N SER A 47 33.23 -23.30 1.12
CA SER A 47 32.48 -24.52 0.78
C SER A 47 33.19 -25.42 -0.24
N ALA A 48 34.19 -24.91 -0.96
CA ALA A 48 35.09 -25.72 -1.79
C ALA A 48 36.34 -26.19 -1.05
N LEU A 49 36.57 -25.72 0.18
CA LEU A 49 37.71 -26.08 1.03
C LEU A 49 37.30 -26.97 2.20
N GLY A 50 36.28 -27.81 2.01
CA GLY A 50 35.88 -28.87 2.95
C GLY A 50 36.22 -30.29 2.46
N THR A 51 36.68 -30.45 1.21
CA THR A 51 36.83 -31.76 0.56
C THR A 51 38.27 -32.20 0.33
N ALA A 52 39.27 -31.48 0.86
CA ALA A 52 40.68 -31.87 0.75
C ALA A 52 41.40 -32.06 2.10
N SER A 53 40.66 -32.33 3.18
CA SER A 53 41.25 -32.51 4.53
C SER A 53 41.77 -33.92 4.83
N SER A 54 41.91 -34.80 3.84
CA SER A 54 42.43 -36.17 4.05
C SER A 54 43.77 -36.48 3.38
N LEU A 55 44.44 -35.53 2.73
CA LEU A 55 45.65 -35.82 1.94
C LEU A 55 46.90 -34.97 2.17
N PHE A 56 46.87 -34.00 3.10
CA PHE A 56 48.08 -33.28 3.50
C PHE A 56 48.25 -33.34 5.01
N GLY A 57 49.04 -34.32 5.43
CA GLY A 57 49.52 -34.46 6.80
C GLY A 57 50.55 -33.40 7.15
N GLY A 58 50.41 -32.85 8.36
CA GLY A 58 51.49 -32.18 9.09
C GLY A 58 51.62 -30.68 8.83
N VAL A 59 51.45 -29.91 9.91
CA VAL A 59 51.83 -28.49 10.06
C VAL A 59 50.89 -27.48 9.39
N PHE A 60 49.73 -27.22 10.01
CA PHE A 60 49.16 -25.85 10.09
C PHE A 60 47.99 -25.80 11.10
N SER A 61 48.28 -25.88 12.41
CA SER A 61 47.27 -25.84 13.49
C SER A 61 47.23 -24.52 14.27
N THR A 62 47.60 -23.39 13.66
CA THR A 62 47.48 -22.08 14.32
C THR A 62 47.13 -20.95 13.35
N ALA A 63 45.91 -20.96 12.82
CA ALA A 63 45.26 -19.75 12.26
C ALA A 63 43.76 -20.02 12.02
N ALA A 64 42.96 -20.09 13.09
CA ALA A 64 41.50 -20.30 12.96
C ALA A 64 40.63 -19.19 13.59
N ASN A 65 41.21 -18.19 14.27
CA ASN A 65 40.43 -17.20 15.03
C ASN A 65 40.72 -15.74 14.63
N ALA A 66 40.71 -15.44 13.34
CA ALA A 66 40.70 -14.06 12.84
C ALA A 66 40.03 -13.98 11.45
N SER A 67 38.78 -14.41 11.34
CA SER A 67 38.07 -14.39 10.04
C SER A 67 36.76 -13.61 10.01
N GLU A 68 36.27 -13.13 11.17
CA GLU A 68 34.96 -12.47 11.24
C GLU A 68 35.06 -10.93 11.13
N SER A 69 36.14 -10.32 11.63
CA SER A 69 36.37 -8.87 11.60
C SER A 69 36.87 -8.32 10.25
N VAL A 70 37.27 -9.19 9.31
CA VAL A 70 37.68 -8.80 7.95
C VAL A 70 36.51 -8.85 6.95
N ARG A 71 35.38 -9.49 7.31
CA ARG A 71 34.19 -9.58 6.45
C ARG A 71 33.44 -8.26 6.32
N SER A 72 33.31 -7.47 7.39
CA SER A 72 32.52 -6.22 7.38
C SER A 72 33.17 -5.12 6.55
N ALA A 73 34.46 -4.85 6.77
CA ALA A 73 35.15 -3.75 6.10
C ALA A 73 35.28 -3.93 4.57
N ASN A 74 35.35 -5.18 4.09
CA ASN A 74 35.35 -5.46 2.66
C ASN A 74 33.95 -5.38 2.05
N TRP A 75 32.91 -5.79 2.79
CA TRP A 75 31.52 -5.70 2.34
C TRP A 75 31.09 -4.25 2.23
N GLU A 76 31.38 -3.42 3.23
CA GLU A 76 31.07 -1.99 3.21
C GLU A 76 31.73 -1.28 2.01
N ARG A 77 33.02 -1.53 1.78
CA ARG A 77 33.73 -0.94 0.63
C ARG A 77 33.15 -1.41 -0.71
N ALA A 78 32.85 -2.70 -0.86
CA ALA A 78 32.30 -3.23 -2.10
C ALA A 78 30.84 -2.79 -2.32
N HIS A 79 30.08 -2.61 -1.25
CA HIS A 79 28.74 -2.05 -1.28
C HIS A 79 28.77 -0.60 -1.74
N ASP A 80 29.64 0.23 -1.14
CA ASP A 80 29.82 1.63 -1.53
C ASP A 80 30.21 1.75 -3.01
N GLU A 81 31.13 0.92 -3.49
CA GLU A 81 31.53 0.87 -4.90
C GLU A 81 30.37 0.45 -5.81
N ALA A 82 29.61 -0.58 -5.41
CA ALA A 82 28.43 -1.03 -6.15
C ALA A 82 27.33 0.05 -6.20
N PHE A 83 27.15 0.81 -5.11
CA PHE A 83 26.22 1.93 -5.06
C PHE A 83 26.66 3.06 -6.00
N VAL A 84 27.96 3.33 -6.07
CA VAL A 84 28.52 4.33 -7.00
C VAL A 84 28.24 3.98 -8.44
N GLU A 85 28.48 2.73 -8.83
CA GLU A 85 28.20 2.26 -10.18
C GLU A 85 26.70 2.25 -10.48
N ALA A 86 25.87 1.85 -9.52
CA ALA A 86 24.41 1.89 -9.64
C ALA A 86 23.89 3.32 -9.86
N ALA A 87 24.42 4.30 -9.11
CA ALA A 87 24.06 5.70 -9.28
C ALA A 87 24.49 6.24 -10.64
N LYS A 88 25.67 5.85 -11.16
CA LYS A 88 26.13 6.22 -12.51
C LYS A 88 25.24 5.64 -13.60
N GLU A 89 24.83 4.37 -13.47
CA GLU A 89 23.95 3.67 -14.41
C GLU A 89 22.62 4.41 -14.58
N LEU A 90 22.01 4.86 -13.46
CA LEU A 90 20.68 5.48 -13.48
C LEU A 90 20.69 7.01 -13.60
N ARG A 91 21.85 7.67 -13.46
CA ARG A 91 21.99 9.13 -13.60
C ARG A 91 21.33 9.71 -14.85
N PRO A 92 21.37 9.10 -16.05
CA PRO A 92 20.74 9.65 -17.25
C PRO A 92 19.21 9.72 -17.18
N GLN A 93 18.59 8.91 -16.32
CA GLN A 93 17.14 8.79 -16.21
C GLN A 93 16.55 9.82 -15.24
N PHE A 94 17.38 10.44 -14.40
CA PHE A 94 16.97 11.42 -13.40
C PHE A 94 17.58 12.79 -13.67
N MET A 95 16.86 13.85 -13.27
CA MET A 95 17.38 15.21 -13.24
C MET A 95 16.96 15.91 -11.94
N GLN A 96 17.89 16.68 -11.37
CA GLN A 96 17.64 17.46 -10.18
C GLN A 96 17.05 18.83 -10.56
N CYS A 97 15.96 19.22 -9.91
CA CYS A 97 15.33 20.52 -10.12
C CYS A 97 16.12 21.63 -9.41
N PRO A 98 16.56 22.70 -10.10
CA PRO A 98 17.31 23.78 -9.45
C PRO A 98 16.47 24.60 -8.46
N ARG A 99 15.13 24.56 -8.56
CA ARG A 99 14.23 25.31 -7.67
C ARG A 99 13.94 24.57 -6.36
N CYS A 100 13.55 23.30 -6.44
CA CYS A 100 13.14 22.53 -5.25
C CYS A 100 14.16 21.46 -4.84
N SER A 101 15.27 21.32 -5.56
CA SER A 101 16.32 20.30 -5.34
C SER A 101 15.85 18.84 -5.42
N ALA A 102 14.60 18.59 -5.83
CA ALA A 102 14.04 17.25 -5.97
C ALA A 102 14.61 16.51 -7.20
N TRP A 103 14.83 15.21 -7.05
CA TRP A 103 15.26 14.33 -8.13
C TRP A 103 14.04 13.71 -8.80
N VAL A 104 13.84 14.04 -10.07
CA VAL A 104 12.68 13.59 -10.84
C VAL A 104 13.09 12.83 -12.09
N CYS A 105 12.24 11.93 -12.56
CA CYS A 105 12.48 11.22 -13.80
C CYS A 105 12.43 12.18 -15.00
N ARG A 106 13.43 12.05 -15.89
CA ARG A 106 13.62 12.89 -17.07
C ARG A 106 12.48 12.74 -18.07
N GLU A 107 11.99 11.53 -18.27
CA GLU A 107 10.98 11.22 -19.29
C GLU A 107 9.61 11.84 -18.99
N LYS A 108 9.09 11.67 -17.75
CA LYS A 108 7.70 12.03 -17.42
C LYS A 108 7.57 13.26 -16.53
N CYS A 109 8.52 13.48 -15.62
CA CYS A 109 8.39 14.48 -14.55
C CYS A 109 9.24 15.73 -14.75
N TRP A 110 10.09 15.76 -15.77
CA TRP A 110 10.84 16.95 -16.15
C TRP A 110 10.10 17.77 -17.21
N ASN A 111 10.11 19.09 -17.06
CA ASN A 111 9.65 20.02 -18.10
C ASN A 111 10.86 20.51 -18.89
N THR A 112 11.06 19.96 -20.09
CA THR A 112 12.19 20.32 -20.96
C THR A 112 12.14 21.77 -21.44
N LYS A 113 10.94 22.34 -21.62
CA LYS A 113 10.76 23.73 -22.08
C LYS A 113 11.13 24.76 -21.02
N LYS A 114 10.91 24.43 -19.75
CA LYS A 114 11.13 25.35 -18.62
C LYS A 114 12.36 25.02 -17.78
N GLY A 115 13.02 23.89 -18.03
CA GLY A 115 14.21 23.47 -17.28
C GLY A 115 13.94 23.22 -15.79
N LEU A 116 12.72 22.82 -15.45
CA LEU A 116 12.26 22.63 -14.07
C LEU A 116 11.47 21.32 -13.97
N CYS A 117 11.34 20.77 -12.76
CA CYS A 117 10.40 19.67 -12.55
C CYS A 117 8.96 20.15 -12.75
N LYS A 118 8.09 19.25 -13.18
CA LYS A 118 6.66 19.53 -13.40
C LYS A 118 5.88 19.85 -12.13
N GLY A 119 6.45 19.64 -10.93
CA GLY A 119 5.88 20.20 -9.70
C GLY A 119 6.13 21.71 -9.55
N CYS A 120 7.25 22.21 -10.08
CA CYS A 120 7.62 23.62 -10.05
C CYS A 120 7.14 24.40 -11.29
N ALA A 121 7.10 23.73 -12.45
CA ALA A 121 6.63 24.27 -13.71
C ALA A 121 5.82 23.19 -14.45
N PRO A 122 4.55 22.99 -14.08
CA PRO A 122 3.71 21.97 -14.69
C PRO A 122 3.44 22.26 -16.18
N ASP A 123 3.03 21.23 -16.90
CA ASP A 123 2.57 21.39 -18.28
C ASP A 123 1.16 21.99 -18.26
N LEU A 124 1.06 23.28 -18.60
CA LEU A 124 -0.20 24.02 -18.50
C LEU A 124 -1.38 23.35 -19.23
N GLY A 125 -1.14 22.72 -20.39
CA GLY A 125 -2.19 21.98 -21.09
C GLY A 125 -2.77 20.82 -20.27
N VAL A 126 -1.92 20.07 -19.57
CA VAL A 126 -2.35 18.97 -18.69
C VAL A 126 -3.11 19.50 -17.49
N GLU A 127 -2.60 20.57 -16.85
CA GLU A 127 -3.26 21.18 -15.70
C GLU A 127 -4.60 21.82 -16.07
N MET A 128 -4.71 22.46 -17.24
CA MET A 128 -5.96 23.03 -17.73
C MET A 128 -7.00 21.93 -17.99
N SER A 129 -6.63 20.82 -18.64
CA SER A 129 -7.54 19.69 -18.84
C SER A 129 -7.98 19.08 -17.51
N ALA A 130 -7.06 18.87 -16.57
CA ALA A 130 -7.38 18.36 -15.25
C ALA A 130 -8.33 19.31 -14.49
N ALA A 131 -8.05 20.61 -14.50
CA ALA A 131 -8.87 21.62 -13.85
C ALA A 131 -10.29 21.69 -14.44
N GLN A 132 -10.42 21.61 -15.77
CA GLN A 132 -11.72 21.53 -16.43
C GLN A 132 -12.50 20.29 -16.00
N SER A 133 -11.87 19.12 -15.98
CA SER A 133 -12.52 17.89 -15.51
C SER A 133 -12.93 17.97 -14.03
N SER A 134 -12.10 18.55 -13.17
CA SER A 134 -12.46 18.77 -11.76
C SER A 134 -13.69 19.65 -11.61
N ARG A 135 -13.77 20.76 -12.37
CA ARG A 135 -14.97 21.61 -12.37
C ARG A 135 -16.20 20.91 -12.90
N SER A 136 -16.08 20.14 -13.99
CA SER A 136 -17.20 19.34 -14.50
C SER A 136 -17.70 18.33 -13.48
N VAL A 137 -16.80 17.69 -12.73
CA VAL A 137 -17.18 16.76 -11.64
C VAL A 137 -17.89 17.51 -10.52
N GLU A 138 -17.36 18.66 -10.07
CA GLU A 138 -18.00 19.50 -9.05
C GLU A 138 -19.43 19.89 -9.45
N GLU A 139 -19.64 20.32 -10.70
CA GLU A 139 -20.96 20.64 -11.25
C GLU A 139 -21.88 19.42 -11.27
N VAL A 140 -21.38 18.25 -11.69
CA VAL A 140 -22.14 16.99 -11.66
C VAL A 140 -22.61 16.67 -10.24
N TRP A 141 -21.74 16.81 -9.23
CA TRP A 141 -22.12 16.58 -7.84
C TRP A 141 -23.09 17.64 -7.31
N ALA A 142 -22.91 18.91 -7.67
CA ALA A 142 -23.78 20.00 -7.25
C ALA A 142 -25.21 19.87 -7.81
N HIS A 143 -25.33 19.32 -9.02
CA HIS A 143 -26.60 19.12 -9.72
C HIS A 143 -27.13 17.68 -9.66
N ALA A 144 -26.45 16.78 -8.95
CA ALA A 144 -26.93 15.44 -8.74
C ALA A 144 -28.19 15.46 -7.86
N ALA A 145 -29.34 15.13 -8.45
CA ALA A 145 -30.57 14.87 -7.73
C ALA A 145 -30.83 13.37 -7.63
N MET A 146 -31.42 12.93 -6.51
CA MET A 146 -31.87 11.55 -6.34
C MET A 146 -32.82 11.15 -7.47
N ALA A 147 -32.65 9.95 -8.02
CA ALA A 147 -33.63 9.38 -8.94
C ALA A 147 -34.98 9.23 -8.21
N GLU A 148 -36.11 9.36 -8.93
CA GLU A 148 -37.44 9.24 -8.32
C GLU A 148 -37.64 7.91 -7.59
N GLU A 149 -37.04 6.83 -8.06
CA GLU A 149 -37.09 5.52 -7.42
C GLU A 149 -36.41 5.49 -6.04
N ASP A 150 -35.38 6.34 -5.84
CA ASP A 150 -34.63 6.48 -4.60
C ASP A 150 -35.23 7.51 -3.64
N LYS A 151 -36.24 8.29 -4.08
CA LYS A 151 -36.95 9.27 -3.23
C LYS A 151 -37.91 8.63 -2.22
N LYS A 152 -37.99 7.30 -2.15
CA LYS A 152 -38.75 6.53 -1.14
C LYS A 152 -38.09 6.56 0.25
N LEU A 153 -37.51 7.70 0.65
CA LEU A 153 -36.89 7.93 1.96
C LEU A 153 -37.75 8.82 2.88
N GLY A 154 -39.07 8.87 2.66
CA GLY A 154 -40.02 9.54 3.56
C GLY A 154 -39.91 9.00 5.00
N GLU A 155 -40.29 9.80 6.00
CA GLU A 155 -40.24 9.42 7.42
C GLU A 155 -40.95 8.08 7.71
N GLU A 156 -41.98 7.72 6.93
CA GLU A 156 -42.64 6.41 7.04
C GLU A 156 -41.72 5.22 6.70
N ASN A 157 -40.72 5.40 5.82
CA ASN A 157 -39.78 4.35 5.40
C ASN A 157 -38.53 4.27 6.29
N TRP A 158 -38.23 5.31 7.08
CA TRP A 158 -37.14 5.31 8.07
C TRP A 158 -37.52 4.62 9.39
N ARG A 159 -38.82 4.53 9.70
CA ARG A 159 -39.30 3.82 10.90
C ARG A 159 -39.16 2.30 10.79
N GLU A 160 -38.96 1.77 9.58
CA GLU A 160 -38.61 0.38 9.41
C GLU A 160 -37.11 0.21 9.68
N THR A 161 -36.74 -0.58 10.68
CA THR A 161 -35.33 -0.90 10.95
C THR A 161 -34.77 -1.75 9.80
N ILE A 162 -34.30 -1.12 8.73
CA ILE A 162 -33.64 -1.76 7.60
C ILE A 162 -32.22 -2.11 8.05
N ARG A 163 -31.96 -3.39 8.30
CA ARG A 163 -30.61 -3.89 8.60
C ARG A 163 -29.98 -4.43 7.34
N ALA A 164 -28.81 -3.90 6.98
CA ALA A 164 -28.06 -4.34 5.79
C ALA A 164 -27.48 -5.77 5.95
N SER A 165 -27.31 -6.26 7.17
CA SER A 165 -26.73 -7.57 7.45
C SER A 165 -27.41 -8.26 8.63
N CYS A 166 -27.47 -9.58 8.59
CA CYS A 166 -27.98 -10.39 9.68
C CYS A 166 -27.03 -10.34 10.90
N PRO A 167 -27.49 -9.99 12.12
CA PRO A 167 -26.64 -9.92 13.31
C PRO A 167 -26.22 -11.31 13.83
N GLN A 168 -26.77 -12.40 13.28
CA GLN A 168 -26.43 -13.77 13.70
C GLN A 168 -25.43 -14.45 12.76
N CYS A 169 -25.57 -14.27 11.45
CA CYS A 169 -24.70 -14.95 10.47
C CYS A 169 -23.90 -13.99 9.56
N GLY A 170 -24.12 -12.68 9.65
CA GLY A 170 -23.44 -11.69 8.81
C GLY A 170 -23.94 -11.62 7.36
N ALA A 171 -24.86 -12.51 6.95
CA ALA A 171 -25.35 -12.54 5.58
C ALA A 171 -26.02 -11.20 5.18
N PRO A 172 -25.75 -10.68 3.96
CA PRO A 172 -26.38 -9.47 3.47
C PRO A 172 -27.89 -9.67 3.36
N GLN A 173 -28.66 -8.64 3.72
CA GLN A 173 -30.12 -8.70 3.70
C GLN A 173 -30.66 -7.79 2.60
N ALA A 174 -31.65 -8.30 1.87
CA ALA A 174 -32.45 -7.45 0.99
C ALA A 174 -33.21 -6.42 1.83
N THR A 175 -33.50 -5.26 1.22
CA THR A 175 -34.25 -4.17 1.85
C THR A 175 -35.53 -4.74 2.47
N ASN A 176 -35.64 -4.64 3.79
CA ASN A 176 -36.85 -4.96 4.56
C ASN A 176 -37.16 -6.43 4.90
N ALA A 177 -36.20 -7.36 4.85
CA ALA A 177 -36.42 -8.77 5.19
C ALA A 177 -36.89 -8.98 6.65
N LYS A 178 -37.96 -9.78 6.85
CA LYS A 178 -38.49 -10.14 8.20
C LYS A 178 -37.66 -11.22 8.90
N PHE A 179 -37.08 -12.13 8.12
CA PHE A 179 -36.22 -13.23 8.56
C PHE A 179 -35.00 -13.31 7.66
N CYS A 180 -33.87 -13.75 8.19
CA CYS A 180 -32.67 -14.01 7.41
C CYS A 180 -32.87 -15.27 6.54
N PRO A 181 -32.67 -15.20 5.22
CA PRO A 181 -32.83 -16.36 4.33
C PRO A 181 -31.77 -17.45 4.57
N GLU A 182 -30.61 -17.08 5.11
CA GLU A 182 -29.49 -18.01 5.35
C GLU A 182 -29.60 -18.74 6.69
N CYS A 183 -30.00 -18.05 7.76
CA CYS A 183 -29.99 -18.63 9.12
C CYS A 183 -31.35 -18.62 9.83
N GLY A 184 -32.41 -18.09 9.22
CA GLY A 184 -33.75 -18.02 9.80
C GLY A 184 -33.91 -17.03 10.96
N ALA A 185 -32.86 -16.30 11.35
CA ALA A 185 -32.93 -15.32 12.43
C ALA A 185 -33.96 -14.23 12.12
N LYS A 186 -34.81 -13.88 13.10
CA LYS A 186 -35.82 -12.83 12.97
C LYS A 186 -35.15 -11.45 13.00
N LEU A 187 -35.39 -10.65 11.97
CA LEU A 187 -34.72 -9.36 11.76
C LEU A 187 -35.58 -8.15 12.16
N LYS A 188 -36.91 -8.31 12.16
CA LYS A 188 -37.89 -7.31 12.63
C LYS A 188 -38.64 -7.79 13.86
N SER A 189 -38.73 -6.97 14.91
CA SER A 189 -39.61 -7.23 16.06
C SER A 189 -41.08 -7.14 15.64
N SER A 190 -41.94 -8.01 16.18
CA SER A 190 -43.38 -7.93 15.90
C SER A 190 -44.02 -6.76 16.65
N GLU A 191 -44.77 -5.91 15.95
CA GLU A 191 -45.52 -4.79 16.56
C GLU A 191 -46.74 -5.24 17.39
N PHE A 192 -47.15 -6.50 17.26
CA PHE A 192 -48.31 -7.07 17.94
C PHE A 192 -47.94 -8.37 18.64
N CYS A 193 -48.56 -8.62 19.80
CA CYS A 193 -48.39 -9.83 20.56
C CYS A 193 -49.03 -11.02 19.83
N THR A 194 -48.26 -12.08 19.61
CA THR A 194 -48.76 -13.30 18.95
C THR A 194 -49.74 -14.12 19.81
N GLY A 195 -49.82 -13.84 21.12
CA GLY A 195 -50.73 -14.52 22.05
C GLY A 195 -52.10 -13.85 22.19
N CYS A 196 -52.13 -12.53 22.37
CA CYS A 196 -53.36 -11.79 22.65
C CYS A 196 -53.71 -10.71 21.61
N GLY A 197 -52.85 -10.46 20.62
CA GLY A 197 -53.06 -9.43 19.60
C GLY A 197 -52.80 -7.99 20.07
N ALA A 198 -52.49 -7.75 21.35
CA ALA A 198 -52.21 -6.40 21.86
C ALA A 198 -50.94 -5.79 21.24
N LYS A 199 -50.94 -4.47 21.01
CA LYS A 199 -49.79 -3.74 20.46
C LYS A 199 -48.62 -3.76 21.46
N LEU A 200 -47.46 -4.23 20.99
CA LEU A 200 -46.24 -4.28 21.80
C LEU A 200 -45.51 -2.94 21.75
N VAL A 201 -44.99 -2.50 22.90
CA VAL A 201 -44.10 -1.34 22.96
C VAL A 201 -42.80 -1.68 22.23
N PRO A 202 -42.23 -0.78 21.39
CA PRO A 202 -40.96 -1.03 20.71
C PRO A 202 -39.86 -1.43 21.71
N GLY A 203 -39.28 -2.62 21.53
CA GLY A 203 -38.23 -3.16 22.41
C GLY A 203 -38.72 -3.88 23.68
N ALA A 204 -40.03 -4.07 23.87
CA ALA A 204 -40.54 -4.86 24.99
C ALA A 204 -40.07 -6.33 24.90
N LYS A 205 -39.69 -6.94 26.03
CA LYS A 205 -39.33 -8.38 26.11
C LYS A 205 -40.54 -9.29 26.39
N PHE A 206 -41.60 -8.73 26.95
CA PHE A 206 -42.85 -9.42 27.30
C PHE A 206 -44.05 -8.51 27.00
N CYS A 207 -45.17 -9.11 26.67
CA CYS A 207 -46.44 -8.42 26.50
C CYS A 207 -46.95 -7.93 27.86
N ALA A 208 -47.29 -6.65 27.95
CA ALA A 208 -47.83 -6.06 29.17
C ALA A 208 -49.23 -6.60 29.52
N GLU A 209 -49.99 -7.06 28.52
CA GLU A 209 -51.38 -7.51 28.70
C GLU A 209 -51.47 -9.00 29.07
N CYS A 210 -50.72 -9.87 28.38
CA CYS A 210 -50.83 -11.32 28.57
C CYS A 210 -49.56 -12.00 29.12
N GLY A 211 -48.48 -11.24 29.36
CA GLY A 211 -47.22 -11.78 29.91
C GLY A 211 -46.40 -12.64 28.94
N GLN A 212 -46.89 -12.92 27.73
CA GLN A 212 -46.17 -13.74 26.74
C GLN A 212 -44.94 -13.00 26.20
N LYS A 213 -43.84 -13.74 25.94
CA LYS A 213 -42.60 -13.18 25.41
C LYS A 213 -42.86 -12.46 24.08
N ALA A 214 -42.44 -11.20 24.01
CA ALA A 214 -42.52 -10.39 22.80
C ALA A 214 -41.53 -10.93 21.76
N GLY A 215 -42.03 -11.12 20.54
CA GLY A 215 -41.28 -11.74 19.45
C GLY A 215 -40.41 -10.80 18.66
#